data_AF-A0A3B0VSF6-F1
#
_entry.id   AF-A0A3B0VSF6-F1
#
_cell.length_a   1.000
_cell.length_b   1.000
_cell.length_c   1.000
_cell.angle_alpha   90.00
_cell.angle_beta   90.00
_cell.angle_gamma   90.00
#
_symmetry.space_group_name_H-M   'P 1'
#
loop_
_entity.id
_entity.type
_entity.pdbx_description
1 polymer ?
#
loop_
_entity_poly.entity_id
_entity_poly.type
_entity_poly.pdbx_seq_one_letter_code
_entity_poly.pdbx_strand_id
1 'polypeptide(L)'
;MNVNEKSRSIGTLGAISIGIGGMVGGGIFAVLGEAVSLAHGATAVAFVFAGMVALLTAYAYSKLSVAYQSRGGTIVFIDNAFGHNVLSGAVNMMLWLSYLVTISLYAVAFASYAQTFFSPPPSRVAKASFYQFGDFAADAH
;
A
#
# COMPACT_ATOMS: atom_id res chain seq x y z
N MET A 1 12.39 -12.67 39.44
CA MET A 1 11.14 -12.21 38.79
C MET A 1 11.07 -12.96 37.46
N ASN A 2 10.27 -14.03 37.38
CA ASN A 2 10.22 -14.91 36.20
C ASN A 2 9.26 -14.31 35.16
N VAL A 3 9.80 -13.57 34.19
CA VAL A 3 9.07 -13.23 32.96
C VAL A 3 8.95 -14.50 32.14
N ASN A 4 7.78 -15.14 32.22
CA ASN A 4 7.39 -16.21 31.31
C ASN A 4 7.06 -15.55 29.96
N GLU A 5 8.08 -15.26 29.16
CA GLU A 5 7.92 -14.82 27.77
C GLU A 5 7.32 -15.97 26.98
N LYS A 6 5.98 -16.01 26.90
CA LYS A 6 5.27 -16.82 25.91
C LYS A 6 5.67 -16.25 24.54
N SER A 7 6.71 -16.82 23.94
CA SER A 7 7.18 -16.46 22.60
C SER A 7 5.97 -16.51 21.66
N ARG A 8 5.46 -15.35 21.27
CA ARG A 8 4.31 -15.27 20.36
C ARG A 8 4.77 -15.76 18.99
N SER A 9 4.69 -17.07 18.76
CA SER A 9 4.99 -17.66 17.46
C SER A 9 3.79 -17.42 16.55
N ILE A 10 4.04 -16.69 15.46
CA ILE A 10 3.07 -16.54 14.39
C ILE A 10 3.07 -17.86 13.63
N GLY A 11 1.95 -18.58 13.65
CA GLY A 11 1.78 -19.79 12.84
C GLY A 11 1.76 -19.45 11.34
N THR A 12 1.99 -20.44 10.47
CA THR A 12 2.03 -20.26 9.01
C THR A 12 0.78 -19.53 8.48
N LEU A 13 -0.39 -19.86 9.03
CA LEU A 13 -1.65 -19.22 8.67
C LEU A 13 -1.69 -17.74 9.05
N GLY A 14 -1.15 -17.38 10.22
CA GLY A 14 -1.01 -15.98 10.64
C GLY A 14 -0.03 -15.20 9.76
N ALA A 15 1.08 -15.82 9.36
CA ALA A 15 2.07 -15.20 8.49
C ALA A 15 1.50 -14.96 7.08
N ILE A 16 0.76 -15.93 6.53
CA ILE A 16 0.07 -15.78 5.24
C ILE A 16 -0.96 -14.65 5.33
N SER A 17 -1.79 -14.61 6.37
CA SER A 17 -2.79 -13.56 6.55
C SER A 17 -2.18 -12.16 6.64
N ILE A 18 -1.05 -12.00 7.33
CA ILE A 18 -0.33 -10.72 7.39
C ILE A 18 0.18 -10.32 6.00
N GLY A 19 0.78 -11.26 5.26
CA GLY A 19 1.29 -11.00 3.91
C GLY A 19 0.18 -10.60 2.93
N ILE A 20 -0.90 -11.38 2.89
CA ILE A 20 -2.05 -11.09 2.01
C ILE A 20 -2.72 -9.78 2.41
N GLY A 21 -2.95 -9.56 3.71
CA GLY A 21 -3.57 -8.33 4.22
C GLY A 21 -2.76 -7.08 3.88
N GLY A 22 -1.43 -7.15 3.96
CA GLY A 22 -0.54 -6.06 3.57
C GLY A 22 -0.57 -5.79 2.06
N MET A 23 -0.47 -6.82 1.21
CA MET A 23 -0.48 -6.64 -0.25
C MET A 23 -1.82 -6.12 -0.76
N VAL A 24 -2.94 -6.66 -0.25
CA VAL A 24 -4.27 -6.25 -0.67
C VAL A 24 -4.61 -4.86 -0.12
N GLY A 25 -4.37 -4.61 1.17
CA GLY A 25 -4.63 -3.33 1.82
C GLY A 25 -3.81 -2.18 1.21
N GLY A 26 -2.50 -2.38 1.04
CA GLY A 26 -1.60 -1.33 0.59
C GLY A 26 -1.46 -1.21 -0.93
N GLY A 27 -1.38 -2.33 -1.65
CA GLY A 27 -1.18 -2.31 -3.09
C GLY A 27 -2.49 -2.08 -3.84
N ILE A 28 -3.49 -2.92 -3.58
CA ILE A 28 -4.76 -2.90 -4.31
C ILE A 28 -5.58 -1.67 -3.91
N PHE A 29 -5.93 -1.54 -2.64
CA PHE A 29 -6.84 -0.46 -2.24
C PHE A 29 -6.23 0.94 -2.33
N ALA A 30 -4.92 1.08 -2.12
CA ALA A 30 -4.31 2.40 -2.14
C ALA A 30 -3.86 2.89 -3.52
N VAL A 31 -3.46 1.99 -4.42
CA VAL A 31 -2.84 2.38 -5.70
C VAL A 31 -3.69 2.00 -6.91
N LEU A 32 -4.51 0.94 -6.83
CA LEU A 32 -5.27 0.48 -8.00
C LEU A 32 -6.29 1.52 -8.48
N GLY A 33 -6.94 2.26 -7.56
CA GLY A 33 -7.93 3.29 -7.93
C GLY A 33 -7.34 4.39 -8.82
N GLU A 34 -6.14 4.87 -8.47
CA GLU A 34 -5.42 5.87 -9.24
C GLU A 34 -4.83 5.27 -10.53
N ALA A 35 -4.28 4.06 -10.45
CA ALA A 35 -3.71 3.38 -11.61
C ALA A 35 -4.76 3.09 -12.70
N VAL A 36 -5.99 2.74 -12.33
CA VAL A 36 -7.10 2.54 -13.29
C VAL A 36 -7.49 3.86 -13.95
N SER A 37 -7.48 4.98 -13.22
CA SER A 37 -7.74 6.31 -13.78
C SER A 37 -6.71 6.70 -14.85
N LEU A 38 -5.43 6.35 -14.63
CA LEU A 38 -4.34 6.68 -15.54
C LEU A 38 -4.23 5.69 -16.72
N ALA A 39 -4.22 4.38 -16.44
CA ALA A 39 -3.95 3.34 -17.42
C ALA A 39 -5.21 2.75 -18.08
N HIS A 40 -6.41 3.15 -17.63
CA HIS A 40 -7.70 2.71 -18.17
C HIS A 40 -7.74 1.17 -18.31
N GLY A 41 -8.00 0.65 -19.51
CA GLY A 41 -8.09 -0.79 -19.80
C GLY A 41 -6.74 -1.54 -19.79
N ALA A 42 -5.61 -0.84 -19.87
CA ALA A 42 -4.29 -1.47 -19.85
C ALA A 42 -3.86 -1.93 -18.44
N THR A 43 -4.58 -1.51 -17.40
CA THR A 43 -4.29 -1.83 -16.00
C THR A 43 -4.21 -3.34 -15.73
N ALA A 44 -5.08 -4.13 -16.37
CA ALA A 44 -5.09 -5.58 -16.21
C ALA A 44 -3.78 -6.22 -16.74
N VAL A 45 -3.27 -5.75 -17.88
CA VAL A 45 -2.02 -6.23 -18.46
C VAL A 45 -0.84 -5.85 -17.56
N ALA A 46 -0.81 -4.62 -17.06
CA ALA A 46 0.22 -4.18 -16.10
C ALA A 46 0.22 -5.05 -14.83
N PHE A 47 -0.96 -5.45 -14.35
CA PHE A 47 -1.09 -6.34 -13.18
C PHE A 47 -0.51 -7.74 -13.42
N VAL A 48 -0.72 -8.30 -14.61
CA VAL A 48 -0.14 -9.61 -14.98
C VAL A 48 1.39 -9.54 -15.00
N PHE A 49 1.96 -8.49 -15.59
CA PHE A 49 3.41 -8.28 -15.59
C PHE A 49 3.96 -8.10 -14.17
N ALA A 50 3.30 -7.27 -13.35
CA ALA A 50 3.67 -7.07 -11.95
C ALA A 50 3.62 -8.37 -11.15
N GLY A 51 2.58 -9.20 -11.37
CA GLY A 51 2.45 -10.52 -10.75
C GLY A 51 3.58 -11.48 -11.14
N MET A 52 3.99 -11.49 -12.41
CA MET A 52 5.11 -12.32 -12.87
C MET A 52 6.43 -11.91 -12.21
N VAL A 53 6.70 -10.60 -12.11
CA VAL A 53 7.88 -10.07 -11.38
C VAL A 53 7.81 -10.42 -9.89
N ALA A 54 6.63 -10.32 -9.29
CA ALA A 54 6.42 -10.69 -7.88
C ALA A 54 6.70 -12.18 -7.63
N LEU A 55 6.30 -13.08 -8.53
CA LEU A 55 6.58 -14.52 -8.44
C LEU A 55 8.08 -14.81 -8.54
N LEU A 56 8.77 -14.19 -9.49
CA LEU A 56 10.23 -14.28 -9.62
C LEU A 56 10.93 -13.80 -8.34
N THR A 57 10.47 -12.68 -7.78
CA THR A 57 11.00 -12.12 -6.54
C THR A 57 10.73 -13.04 -5.35
N ALA A 58 9.52 -13.59 -5.23
CA ALA A 58 9.16 -14.54 -4.17
C ALA A 58 9.99 -15.82 -4.27
N TYR A 59 10.26 -16.32 -5.48
CA TYR A 59 11.12 -17.47 -5.69
C TYR A 59 12.56 -17.19 -5.24
N ALA A 60 13.15 -16.07 -5.65
CA ALA A 60 14.49 -15.67 -5.21
C ALA A 60 14.55 -15.50 -3.68
N TYR A 61 13.54 -14.85 -3.10
CA TYR A 61 13.48 -14.60 -1.66
C TYR A 61 13.25 -15.87 -0.84
N SER A 62 12.44 -16.81 -1.33
CA SER A 62 12.25 -18.12 -0.67
C SER A 62 13.54 -18.94 -0.61
N LYS A 63 14.33 -18.97 -1.71
CA LYS A 63 15.65 -19.62 -1.71
C LYS A 63 16.61 -18.95 -0.73
N LEU A 64 16.61 -17.61 -0.69
CA LEU A 64 17.48 -16.86 0.22
C LEU A 64 17.07 -17.07 1.69
N SER A 65 15.77 -17.09 1.99
CA SER A 65 15.22 -17.30 3.33
C SER A 65 15.54 -18.69 3.89
N VAL A 66 15.69 -19.70 3.03
CA VAL A 66 16.13 -21.05 3.44
C VAL A 66 17.65 -21.10 3.66
N ALA A 67 18.43 -20.37 2.85
CA ALA A 67 19.88 -20.31 2.97
C ALA A 67 20.35 -19.51 4.21
N TYR A 68 19.60 -18.49 4.63
CA TYR A 68 19.93 -17.63 5.76
C TYR A 68 18.77 -17.59 6.76
N GLN A 69 18.79 -18.53 7.69
CA GLN A 69 17.77 -18.71 8.72
C GLN A 69 17.95 -17.71 9.89
N SER A 70 17.89 -16.41 9.61
CA SER A 70 17.94 -15.36 10.64
C SER A 70 16.55 -14.84 10.99
N ARG A 71 16.19 -14.87 12.27
CA ARG A 71 14.87 -14.47 12.81
C ARG A 71 14.53 -12.97 12.64
N GLY A 72 15.43 -12.14 12.09
CA GLY A 72 15.26 -10.69 12.03
C GLY A 72 14.92 -10.07 10.66
N GLY A 73 14.55 -10.88 9.66
CA GLY A 73 14.10 -10.40 8.34
C GLY A 73 15.20 -9.73 7.50
N THR A 74 14.81 -9.14 6.35
CA THR A 74 15.73 -8.45 5.39
C THR A 74 16.63 -7.40 6.06
N ILE A 75 16.20 -6.85 7.20
CA ILE A 75 16.92 -5.80 7.93
C ILE A 75 18.21 -6.33 8.56
N VAL A 76 18.25 -7.56 9.07
CA VAL A 76 19.50 -8.16 9.62
C VAL A 76 20.55 -8.42 8.53
N PHE A 77 20.10 -8.56 7.28
CA PHE A 77 20.98 -8.63 6.11
C PHE A 77 21.63 -7.29 5.79
N ILE A 78 20.86 -6.21 5.84
CA ILE A 78 21.34 -4.84 5.59
C ILE A 78 22.24 -4.39 6.74
N ASP A 79 21.88 -4.71 7.98
CA ASP A 79 22.66 -4.35 9.17
C ASP A 79 24.02 -5.07 9.22
N ASN A 80 24.09 -6.33 8.77
CA ASN A 80 25.36 -7.04 8.57
C ASN A 80 26.13 -6.60 7.33
N ALA A 81 25.46 -6.18 6.25
CA ALA A 81 26.12 -5.79 5.00
C ALA A 81 26.70 -4.37 5.04
N PHE A 82 26.12 -3.44 5.80
CA PHE A 82 26.53 -2.03 5.80
C PHE A 82 27.36 -1.59 7.03
N GLY A 83 27.36 -2.37 8.11
CA GLY A 83 28.15 -2.08 9.32
C GLY A 83 27.76 -0.78 10.04
N HIS A 84 28.37 -0.53 11.21
CA HIS A 84 28.19 0.68 12.02
C HIS A 84 28.83 1.92 11.35
N ASN A 85 28.25 2.41 10.26
CA ASN A 85 28.68 3.62 9.56
C ASN A 85 27.55 4.65 9.51
N VAL A 86 27.88 5.91 9.18
CA VAL A 86 26.92 7.03 8.98
C VAL A 86 25.81 6.66 7.98
N LEU A 87 26.10 5.76 7.04
CA LEU A 87 25.13 5.17 6.11
C LEU A 87 24.03 4.35 6.79
N SER A 88 24.31 3.65 7.90
CA SER A 88 23.28 2.91 8.64
C SER A 88 22.25 3.88 9.26
N GLY A 89 22.70 5.04 9.76
CA GLY A 89 21.81 6.11 10.22
C GLY A 89 20.95 6.69 9.10
N ALA A 90 21.53 6.90 7.92
CA ALA A 90 20.78 7.38 6.74
C ALA A 90 19.75 6.35 6.25
N VAL A 91 20.11 5.07 6.21
CA VAL A 91 19.19 3.97 5.85
C VAL A 91 18.06 3.86 6.87
N ASN A 92 18.35 4.00 8.17
CA ASN A 92 17.34 3.96 9.22
C ASN A 92 16.33 5.12 9.08
N MET A 93 16.83 6.34 8.82
CA MET A 93 15.97 7.50 8.54
C MET A 93 15.12 7.31 7.28
N MET A 94 15.69 6.73 6.22
CA MET A 94 14.97 6.45 4.98
C MET A 94 13.90 5.38 5.17
N LEU A 95 14.17 4.37 5.99
CA LEU A 95 13.21 3.35 6.40
C LEU A 95 12.04 3.98 7.20
N TRP A 96 12.37 4.85 8.16
CA TRP A 96 11.37 5.55 8.98
C TRP A 96 10.46 6.44 8.12
N LEU A 97 11.05 7.19 7.18
CA LEU A 97 10.30 7.97 6.20
C LEU A 97 9.41 7.09 5.30
N SER A 98 9.92 5.94 4.84
CA SER A 98 9.12 4.98 4.07
C SER A 98 7.90 4.50 4.85
N TYR A 99 8.02 4.25 6.15
CA TYR A 99 6.88 3.89 6.98
C TYR A 99 5.87 5.02 7.11
N LEU A 100 6.32 6.27 7.30
CA LEU A 100 5.44 7.43 7.31
C LEU A 100 4.65 7.57 6.00
N VAL A 101 5.34 7.49 4.87
CA VAL A 101 4.70 7.55 3.54
C VAL A 101 3.68 6.43 3.37
N THR A 102 4.00 5.22 3.81
CA THR A 102 3.08 4.07 3.75
C THR A 102 1.81 4.32 4.58
N ILE A 103 1.95 4.86 5.79
CA ILE A 103 0.81 5.18 6.66
C ILE A 103 -0.05 6.29 6.04
N SER A 104 0.57 7.33 5.49
CA SER A 104 -0.14 8.40 4.78
C SER A 104 -0.90 7.88 3.56
N LEU A 105 -0.28 7.02 2.75
CA LEU A 105 -0.91 6.38 1.60
C LEU A 105 -2.16 5.59 2.01
N TYR A 106 -2.07 4.82 3.11
CA TYR A 106 -3.21 4.05 3.62
C TYR A 106 -4.33 4.96 4.13
N ALA A 107 -4.00 6.05 4.80
CA ALA A 107 -4.96 7.03 5.27
C ALA A 107 -5.72 7.71 4.11
N VAL A 108 -5.02 8.08 3.03
CA VAL A 108 -5.63 8.67 1.82
C VAL A 108 -6.56 7.67 1.13
N ALA A 109 -6.11 6.42 0.98
CA ALA A 109 -6.94 5.36 0.42
C ALA A 109 -8.22 5.16 1.22
N PHE A 110 -8.10 5.05 2.55
CA PHE A 110 -9.23 4.93 3.45
C PHE A 110 -10.17 6.14 3.35
N ALA A 111 -9.64 7.37 3.31
CA ALA A 111 -10.42 8.59 3.17
C ALA A 111 -11.23 8.61 1.87
N SER A 112 -10.62 8.23 0.74
CA SER A 112 -11.29 8.13 -0.57
C SER A 112 -12.50 7.17 -0.51
N TYR A 113 -12.31 5.99 0.08
CA TYR A 113 -13.40 5.03 0.27
C TYR A 113 -14.45 5.54 1.26
N ALA A 114 -14.05 6.17 2.37
CA ALA A 114 -14.96 6.72 3.36
C ALA A 114 -15.86 7.81 2.76
N GLN A 115 -15.35 8.66 1.86
CA GLN A 115 -16.16 9.66 1.16
C GLN A 115 -17.29 9.00 0.34
N THR A 116 -17.10 7.80 -0.21
CA THR A 116 -18.17 7.08 -0.92
C THR A 116 -19.33 6.70 0.01
N PHE A 117 -19.04 6.40 1.29
CA PHE A 117 -20.06 6.03 2.27
C PHE A 117 -20.75 7.24 2.91
N PHE A 118 -20.03 8.35 3.07
CA PHE A 118 -20.54 9.58 3.70
C PHE A 118 -20.99 10.65 2.70
N SER A 119 -20.84 10.42 1.39
CA SER A 119 -21.37 11.34 0.38
C SER A 119 -22.90 11.36 0.49
N PRO A 120 -23.53 12.52 0.76
CA PRO A 120 -24.97 12.62 0.70
C PRO A 120 -25.43 12.22 -0.72
N PRO A 121 -26.63 11.61 -0.87
CA PRO A 121 -27.15 11.27 -2.18
C PRO A 121 -27.12 12.53 -3.05
N PRO A 122 -26.68 12.44 -4.33
CA PRO A 122 -26.76 13.56 -5.23
C PRO A 122 -28.25 13.83 -5.41
N SER A 123 -28.79 14.78 -4.65
CA SER A 123 -30.09 15.33 -4.97
C SER A 123 -29.91 15.87 -6.39
N ARG A 124 -30.65 15.28 -7.34
CA ARG A 124 -30.68 15.70 -8.75
C ARG A 124 -30.91 17.23 -8.88
N VAL A 125 -31.42 17.85 -7.83
CA VAL A 125 -31.58 19.29 -7.61
C VAL A 125 -30.25 20.07 -7.63
N ALA A 126 -29.17 19.58 -7.02
CA ALA A 126 -27.90 20.32 -6.96
C ALA A 126 -27.18 20.40 -8.33
N LYS A 127 -27.25 19.32 -9.12
CA LYS A 127 -26.74 19.33 -10.50
C LYS A 127 -27.67 20.12 -11.42
N ALA A 128 -28.99 20.00 -11.30
CA ALA A 128 -29.94 20.76 -12.11
C ALA A 128 -29.81 22.27 -11.91
N SER A 129 -29.63 22.74 -10.68
CA SER A 129 -29.39 24.17 -10.42
C SER A 129 -28.10 24.66 -11.06
N PHE A 130 -27.01 23.87 -11.06
CA PHE A 130 -25.74 24.31 -11.64
C PHE A 130 -25.74 24.39 -13.18
N TYR A 131 -26.47 23.50 -13.86
CA TYR A 131 -26.64 23.58 -15.32
C TYR A 131 -27.63 24.69 -15.72
N GLN A 132 -28.71 24.89 -14.96
CA GLN A 132 -29.73 25.88 -15.29
C GLN A 132 -29.29 27.33 -15.04
N PHE A 133 -28.34 27.58 -14.12
CA PHE A 133 -27.68 28.88 -13.98
C PHE A 133 -26.64 29.15 -15.08
N GLY A 134 -26.04 28.11 -15.68
CA GLY A 134 -25.08 28.24 -16.77
C GLY A 134 -25.74 28.66 -18.09
N ASP A 135 -26.89 28.09 -18.41
CA ASP A 135 -27.63 28.44 -19.64
C ASP A 135 -28.28 29.84 -19.55
N PHE A 136 -28.71 30.29 -18.36
CA PHE A 136 -29.28 31.64 -18.18
C PHE A 136 -28.24 32.76 -18.41
N ALA A 137 -26.95 32.50 -18.17
CA ALA A 137 -25.88 33.45 -18.43
C ALA A 137 -25.47 33.52 -19.92
N ALA A 138 -25.78 32.48 -20.71
CA ALA A 138 -25.46 32.42 -22.14
C ALA A 138 -26.50 33.09 -23.04
N ASP A 139 -27.75 33.23 -22.57
CA ASP A 139 -28.88 33.85 -23.30
C ASP A 139 -29.03 35.36 -23.07
N ALA A 140 -28.08 36.00 -22.36
CA ALA A 140 -28.12 37.43 -22.01
C ALA A 140 -27.28 38.34 -22.93
N HIS A 141 -26.98 37.88 -24.16
CA HIS A 141 -26.21 38.62 -25.17
C HIS A 141 -26.99 38.83 -26.48
#